data_AF-A0AAD2JJB3-F1
#
_entry.id   AF-A0AAD2JJB3-F1
#
_cell.length_a   1.000
_cell.length_b   1.000
_cell.length_c   1.000
_cell.angle_alpha   90.00
_cell.angle_beta   90.00
_cell.angle_gamma   90.00
#
_symmetry.space_group_name_H-M   'P 1'
#
loop_
_entity.id
_entity.type
_entity.pdbx_description
1 polymer ?
#
loop_
_entity_poly.entity_id
_entity_poly.type
_entity_poly.pdbx_seq_one_letter_code
_entity_poly.pdbx_strand_id
1 'polypeptide(L)'
;MSNYKTACASDLETEVHTYENVVYLSLGVTLICMVVRRAKAEGFKENPAQGAKVLFSFAGIKVILGIVLLITFPGCPETCGNLCNDDSNSSAHHYIYPIVVFVIALLWFHIGSKYRKLAANGAAFMGEGDRMMGVEATSPTTNMKEMV
;
A
#
# COMPACT_ATOMS: atom_id res chain seq x y z
N MET A 1 5.31 -11.76 47.99
CA MET A 1 5.99 -12.09 46.72
C MET A 1 5.02 -12.59 45.61
N SER A 2 3.70 -12.40 45.74
CA SER A 2 2.68 -12.88 44.77
C SER A 2 2.11 -11.76 43.90
N ASN A 3 1.94 -10.54 44.42
CA ASN A 3 1.24 -9.45 43.72
C ASN A 3 2.02 -8.89 42.51
N TYR A 4 3.36 -8.95 42.50
CA TYR A 4 4.14 -8.43 41.38
C TYR A 4 4.09 -9.34 40.14
N LYS A 5 3.98 -10.67 40.32
CA LYS A 5 3.83 -11.61 39.20
C LYS A 5 2.48 -11.45 38.52
N THR A 6 1.42 -11.24 39.30
CA THR A 6 0.07 -11.05 38.77
C THR A 6 -0.08 -9.72 38.02
N ALA A 7 0.52 -8.64 38.54
CA ALA A 7 0.53 -7.34 37.85
C ALA A 7 1.36 -7.38 36.54
N CYS A 8 2.55 -7.97 36.58
CA CYS A 8 3.40 -8.18 35.41
C CYS A 8 2.69 -8.99 34.30
N ALA A 9 2.02 -10.09 34.66
CA ALA A 9 1.28 -10.91 33.70
C ALA A 9 0.12 -10.12 33.06
N SER A 10 -0.59 -9.30 33.83
CA SER A 10 -1.71 -8.49 33.33
C SER A 10 -1.26 -7.37 32.37
N ASP A 11 -0.13 -6.71 32.66
CA ASP A 11 0.41 -5.65 31.80
C ASP A 11 0.91 -6.23 30.47
N LEU A 12 1.63 -7.36 30.53
CA LEU A 12 2.12 -8.07 29.35
C LEU A 12 0.96 -8.58 28.48
N GLU A 13 -0.09 -9.16 29.09
CA GLU A 13 -1.28 -9.61 28.39
C GLU A 13 -1.99 -8.47 27.65
N THR A 14 -2.01 -7.27 28.24
CA THR A 14 -2.60 -6.07 27.63
C THR A 14 -1.81 -5.57 26.42
N GLU A 15 -0.48 -5.56 26.51
CA GLU A 15 0.39 -5.18 25.38
C GLU A 15 0.29 -6.20 24.24
N VAL A 16 0.33 -7.50 24.55
CA VAL A 16 0.17 -8.58 23.58
C VAL A 16 -1.20 -8.50 22.91
N HIS A 17 -2.28 -8.32 23.66
CA HIS A 17 -3.62 -8.22 23.10
C HIS A 17 -3.77 -6.98 22.20
N THR A 18 -3.14 -5.86 22.56
CA THR A 18 -3.10 -4.66 21.72
C THR A 18 -2.36 -4.93 20.42
N TYR A 19 -1.19 -5.57 20.48
CA TYR A 19 -0.43 -5.98 19.32
C TYR A 19 -1.22 -6.92 18.40
N GLU A 20 -1.85 -7.96 18.96
CA GLU A 20 -2.68 -8.91 18.21
C GLU A 20 -3.86 -8.22 17.53
N ASN A 21 -4.54 -7.29 18.21
CA ASN A 21 -5.62 -6.52 17.60
C ASN A 21 -5.15 -5.72 16.38
N VAL A 22 -3.97 -5.10 16.44
CA VAL A 22 -3.39 -4.40 15.29
C VAL A 22 -3.04 -5.38 14.16
N VAL A 23 -2.56 -6.58 14.50
CA VAL A 23 -2.30 -7.65 13.52
C VAL A 23 -3.59 -8.06 12.82
N TYR A 24 -4.66 -8.36 13.56
CA TYR A 24 -5.94 -8.76 13.00
C TYR A 24 -6.57 -7.64 12.16
N LEU A 25 -6.49 -6.39 12.63
CA LEU A 25 -6.89 -5.22 11.85
C LEU A 25 -6.12 -5.15 10.51
N SER A 26 -4.80 -5.35 10.55
CA SER A 26 -3.96 -5.35 9.35
C SER A 26 -4.35 -6.47 8.38
N LEU A 27 -4.64 -7.68 8.89
CA LEU A 27 -5.13 -8.78 8.06
C LEU A 27 -6.48 -8.45 7.43
N GLY A 28 -7.43 -7.94 8.21
CA GLY A 28 -8.75 -7.51 7.73
C GLY A 28 -8.66 -6.44 6.63
N VAL A 29 -7.83 -5.41 6.83
CA VAL A 29 -7.56 -4.39 5.81
C VAL A 29 -6.99 -5.01 4.54
N THR A 30 -6.10 -6.02 4.65
CA THR A 30 -5.56 -6.73 3.47
C THR A 30 -6.67 -7.41 2.67
N LEU A 31 -7.58 -8.11 3.35
CA LEU A 31 -8.70 -8.79 2.70
C LEU A 31 -9.62 -7.78 2.01
N ILE A 32 -9.96 -6.68 2.68
CA ILE A 32 -10.77 -5.60 2.10
C ILE A 32 -10.09 -5.03 0.87
N CYS A 33 -8.80 -4.70 0.93
CA CYS A 33 -8.04 -4.21 -0.22
C CYS A 33 -8.02 -5.21 -1.38
N MET A 34 -7.90 -6.51 -1.10
CA MET A 34 -7.98 -7.56 -2.13
C MET A 34 -9.37 -7.64 -2.78
N VAL A 35 -10.43 -7.59 -1.98
CA VAL A 35 -11.82 -7.60 -2.47
C VAL A 35 -12.08 -6.37 -3.34
N VAL A 36 -11.71 -5.17 -2.87
CA VAL A 36 -11.86 -3.92 -3.63
C VAL A 36 -11.09 -4.00 -4.95
N ARG A 37 -9.85 -4.48 -4.93
CA ARG A 37 -9.05 -4.66 -6.16
C ARG A 37 -9.75 -5.59 -7.14
N ARG A 38 -10.29 -6.72 -6.69
CA ARG A 38 -10.99 -7.67 -7.57
C ARG A 38 -12.28 -7.07 -8.12
N ALA A 39 -13.10 -6.47 -7.26
CA ALA A 39 -14.38 -5.86 -7.64
C ALA A 39 -14.23 -4.66 -8.59
N LYS A 40 -13.10 -3.94 -8.52
CA LYS A 40 -12.81 -2.77 -9.37
C LYS A 40 -11.76 -3.06 -10.44
N ALA A 41 -11.39 -4.32 -10.67
CA ALA A 41 -10.33 -4.68 -11.60
C ALA A 41 -10.60 -4.19 -13.03
N GLU A 42 -11.85 -4.26 -13.48
CA GLU A 42 -12.26 -3.78 -14.81
C GLU A 42 -12.23 -2.25 -14.90
N GLY A 43 -12.81 -1.55 -13.92
CA GLY A 43 -12.75 -0.09 -13.87
C GLY A 43 -11.33 0.48 -13.75
N PHE A 44 -10.41 -0.27 -13.13
CA PHE A 44 -8.99 0.11 -13.10
C PHE A 44 -8.28 -0.10 -14.44
N LYS A 45 -8.79 -0.97 -15.32
CA LYS A 45 -8.27 -1.09 -16.70
C LYS A 45 -8.75 0.06 -17.57
N GLU A 46 -10.01 0.47 -17.41
CA GLU A 46 -10.60 1.61 -18.13
C GLU A 46 -9.97 2.93 -17.69
N ASN A 47 -9.74 3.10 -16.38
CA ASN A 47 -9.05 4.27 -15.82
C ASN A 47 -7.82 3.87 -14.99
N PRO A 48 -6.67 3.61 -15.65
CA PRO A 48 -5.46 3.15 -14.97
C PRO A 48 -4.88 4.20 -14.01
N ALA A 49 -5.13 5.49 -14.24
CA ALA A 49 -4.69 6.55 -13.34
C ALA A 49 -5.42 6.48 -11.98
N GLN A 50 -6.74 6.25 -12.00
CA GLN A 50 -7.53 6.05 -10.79
C GLN A 50 -7.12 4.75 -10.08
N GLY A 51 -6.90 3.66 -10.82
CA GLY A 51 -6.40 2.40 -10.26
C GLY A 51 -5.06 2.57 -9.56
N ALA A 52 -4.11 3.29 -10.16
CA ALA A 52 -2.82 3.59 -9.56
C ALA A 52 -2.95 4.36 -8.24
N LYS A 53 -3.79 5.41 -8.20
CA LYS A 53 -4.04 6.20 -6.97
C LYS A 53 -4.55 5.32 -5.83
N VAL A 54 -5.57 4.49 -6.08
CA VAL A 54 -6.14 3.61 -5.05
C VAL A 54 -5.11 2.59 -4.53
N LEU A 55 -4.31 2.01 -5.42
CA LEU A 55 -3.28 1.04 -5.05
C LEU A 55 -2.13 1.67 -4.25
N PHE A 56 -1.74 2.91 -4.57
CA PHE A 56 -0.78 3.65 -3.75
C PHE A 56 -1.38 4.01 -2.38
N SER A 57 -2.67 4.35 -2.29
CA SER A 57 -3.33 4.54 -0.99
C SER A 57 -3.31 3.26 -0.16
N PHE A 58 -3.54 2.08 -0.75
CA PHE A 58 -3.43 0.80 -0.04
C PHE A 58 -2.00 0.53 0.45
N ALA A 59 -0.99 0.84 -0.36
CA ALA A 59 0.40 0.76 0.06
C ALA A 59 0.70 1.70 1.24
N GLY A 60 0.21 2.95 1.19
CA GLY A 60 0.37 3.93 2.26
C GLY A 60 -0.27 3.49 3.58
N ILE A 61 -1.50 2.99 3.54
CA ILE A 61 -2.20 2.44 4.72
C ILE A 61 -1.38 1.28 5.31
N LYS A 62 -0.81 0.42 4.46
CA LYS A 62 0.03 -0.70 4.91
C LYS A 62 1.33 -0.25 5.55
N VAL A 63 1.99 0.78 5.03
CA VAL A 63 3.18 1.36 5.67
C VAL A 63 2.84 1.92 7.05
N ILE A 64 1.74 2.66 7.18
CA ILE A 64 1.28 3.19 8.47
C ILE A 64 1.03 2.04 9.46
N LEU A 65 0.31 0.99 9.05
CA LEU A 65 0.07 -0.18 9.89
C LEU A 65 1.37 -0.91 10.27
N GLY A 66 2.35 -0.98 9.37
CA GLY A 66 3.67 -1.54 9.65
C GLY A 66 4.41 -0.74 10.74
N ILE A 67 4.34 0.59 10.68
CA ILE A 67 4.92 1.48 11.71
C ILE A 67 4.19 1.30 13.04
N VAL A 68 2.84 1.25 13.04
CA VAL A 68 2.07 1.02 14.26
C VAL A 68 2.46 -0.31 14.91
N LEU A 69 2.59 -1.39 14.13
CA LEU A 69 3.04 -2.70 14.63
C LEU A 69 4.45 -2.68 15.24
N LEU A 70 5.34 -1.83 14.73
CA LEU A 70 6.67 -1.65 15.32
C LEU A 70 6.61 -0.89 16.64
N ILE A 71 5.71 0.08 16.78
CA ILE A 71 5.52 0.87 17.99
C ILE A 71 4.81 0.05 19.08
N THR A 72 3.78 -0.70 18.70
CA THR A 72 3.01 -1.55 19.62
C THR A 72 3.65 -2.91 19.83
N PHE A 73 4.88 -3.12 19.35
CA PHE A 73 5.60 -4.36 19.56
C PHE A 73 5.72 -4.59 21.07
N PRO A 74 5.20 -5.72 21.61
CA PRO A 74 5.16 -5.92 23.05
C PRO A 74 6.60 -5.90 23.58
N GLY A 75 6.87 -4.93 24.45
CA GLY A 75 8.14 -4.86 25.16
C GLY A 75 8.06 -5.78 26.37
N CYS A 76 9.21 -6.08 26.99
CA CYS A 76 9.15 -6.49 28.39
C CYS A 76 8.95 -5.23 29.22
N PRO A 77 7.81 -5.04 29.91
CA PRO A 77 7.64 -3.88 30.77
C PRO A 77 8.67 -3.94 31.91
N GLU A 78 9.23 -2.79 32.28
CA GLU A 78 10.29 -2.70 33.32
C GLU A 78 9.82 -3.31 34.67
N THR A 79 8.51 -3.32 34.91
CA THR A 79 7.84 -3.92 36.07
C THR A 79 7.98 -5.45 36.14
N CYS A 80 8.28 -6.12 35.02
CA CYS A 80 8.49 -7.57 34.96
C CYS A 80 9.94 -8.01 35.22
N GLY A 81 10.92 -7.11 35.22
CA GLY A 81 12.33 -7.46 35.46
C GLY A 81 12.83 -8.62 34.60
N ASN A 82 13.54 -9.59 35.19
CA ASN A 82 14.12 -10.74 34.49
C ASN A 82 13.12 -11.84 34.10
N LEU A 83 11.83 -11.74 34.46
CA LEU A 83 10.83 -12.78 34.13
C LEU A 83 10.63 -12.94 32.62
N CYS A 84 10.84 -11.89 31.83
CA CYS A 84 10.73 -11.96 30.37
C CYS A 84 11.93 -12.62 29.68
N ASN A 85 13.04 -12.86 30.40
CA ASN A 85 14.26 -13.45 29.82
C ASN A 85 14.31 -14.98 29.97
N ASP A 86 13.56 -15.57 30.89
CA ASP A 86 13.59 -17.02 31.13
C ASP A 86 12.68 -17.81 30.17
N ASP A 87 11.61 -17.21 29.66
CA ASP A 87 10.74 -17.84 28.66
C ASP A 87 11.24 -17.62 27.23
N SER A 88 12.33 -18.32 26.93
CA SER A 88 13.03 -18.46 25.64
C SER A 88 12.20 -18.89 24.42
N ASN A 89 10.86 -18.91 24.49
CA ASN A 89 10.02 -19.64 23.54
C ASN A 89 8.97 -18.82 22.76
N SER A 90 8.77 -17.52 23.00
CA SER A 90 7.67 -16.78 22.33
C SER A 90 8.08 -15.54 21.52
N SER A 91 9.30 -15.01 21.69
CA SER A 91 9.65 -13.67 21.21
C SER A 91 9.98 -13.59 19.71
N ALA A 92 10.37 -14.71 19.07
CA ALA A 92 10.83 -14.70 17.68
C ALA A 92 9.70 -14.56 16.64
N HIS A 93 8.47 -14.99 16.97
CA HIS A 93 7.35 -14.95 16.02
C HIS A 93 6.75 -13.56 15.84
N HIS A 94 6.92 -12.65 16.81
CA HIS A 94 6.35 -11.31 16.75
C HIS A 94 7.06 -10.39 15.74
N TYR A 95 8.35 -10.61 15.43
CA TYR A 95 9.07 -9.77 14.47
C TYR A 95 8.68 -10.03 13.01
N ILE A 96 8.07 -11.18 12.73
CA ILE A 96 7.72 -11.60 11.36
C ILE A 96 6.58 -10.74 10.81
N TYR A 97 5.62 -10.36 11.65
CA TYR A 97 4.42 -9.64 11.22
C TYR A 97 4.67 -8.24 10.64
N PRO A 98 5.44 -7.33 11.27
CA PRO A 98 5.75 -6.04 10.65
C PRO A 98 6.45 -6.22 9.30
N ILE A 99 7.38 -7.18 9.18
CA ILE A 99 8.06 -7.52 7.93
C ILE A 99 7.05 -7.93 6.85
N VAL A 100 6.13 -8.85 7.17
CA VAL A 100 5.07 -9.30 6.25
C VAL A 100 4.21 -8.12 5.79
N VAL A 101 3.86 -7.19 6.69
CA VAL A 101 3.08 -6.00 6.34
C VAL A 101 3.83 -5.08 5.39
N PHE A 102 5.14 -4.88 5.57
CA PHE A 102 5.98 -4.12 4.62
C PHE A 102 6.09 -4.82 3.26
N VAL A 103 6.25 -6.14 3.23
CA VAL A 103 6.25 -6.91 1.96
C VAL A 103 4.93 -6.74 1.22
N ILE A 104 3.80 -6.80 1.93
CA ILE A 104 2.47 -6.54 1.35
C ILE A 104 2.39 -5.10 0.81
N ALA A 105 2.91 -4.11 1.54
CA ALA A 105 2.94 -2.72 1.07
C ALA A 105 3.73 -2.59 -0.25
N LEU A 106 4.88 -3.24 -0.35
CA LEU A 106 5.70 -3.27 -1.57
C LEU A 106 4.98 -3.95 -2.74
N LEU A 107 4.22 -5.03 -2.48
CA LEU A 107 3.40 -5.67 -3.50
C LEU A 107 2.35 -4.69 -4.05
N TRP A 108 1.64 -3.97 -3.19
CA TRP A 108 0.67 -2.95 -3.61
C TRP A 108 1.32 -1.80 -4.38
N PHE A 109 2.49 -1.34 -3.93
CA PHE A 109 3.28 -0.33 -4.61
C PHE A 109 3.74 -0.77 -6.01
N HIS A 110 4.17 -2.02 -6.14
CA HIS A 110 4.59 -2.60 -7.42
C HIS A 110 3.40 -2.70 -8.40
N ILE A 111 2.23 -3.15 -7.92
CA ILE A 111 1.02 -3.20 -8.75
C ILE A 111 0.58 -1.79 -9.14
N GLY A 112 0.55 -0.84 -8.21
CA GLY A 112 0.22 0.58 -8.49
C GLY A 112 1.16 1.20 -9.52
N SER A 113 2.44 0.87 -9.45
CA SER A 113 3.44 1.29 -10.43
C SER A 113 3.17 0.74 -11.84
N LYS A 114 2.66 -0.50 -11.97
CA LYS A 114 2.22 -1.04 -13.26
C LYS A 114 1.06 -0.22 -13.82
N TYR A 115 0.01 0.03 -13.05
CA TYR A 115 -1.12 0.85 -13.49
C TYR A 115 -0.70 2.28 -13.87
N ARG A 116 0.24 2.88 -13.13
CA ARG A 116 0.80 4.19 -13.49
C ARG A 116 1.52 4.17 -14.85
N LYS A 117 2.28 3.11 -15.13
CA LYS A 117 2.91 2.92 -16.45
C LYS A 117 1.87 2.72 -17.57
N LEU A 118 0.80 1.94 -17.32
CA LEU A 118 -0.30 1.80 -18.28
C LEU A 118 -0.96 3.15 -18.57
N ALA A 119 -1.20 3.97 -17.55
CA ALA A 119 -1.78 5.30 -17.72
C ALA A 119 -0.87 6.23 -18.55
N ALA A 120 0.43 6.21 -18.30
CA ALA A 120 1.40 7.00 -19.07
C ALA A 120 1.47 6.57 -20.54
N ASN A 121 1.47 5.26 -20.81
CA ASN A 121 1.52 4.73 -22.17
C ASN A 121 0.20 4.94 -22.93
N GLY A 122 -0.96 4.82 -22.27
CA GLY A 122 -2.26 5.12 -22.85
C GLY A 122 -2.44 6.62 -23.16
N ALA A 123 -1.92 7.49 -22.29
CA ALA A 123 -1.88 8.94 -22.54
C ALA A 123 -0.94 9.31 -23.70
N ALA A 124 0.19 8.61 -23.87
CA ALA A 124 1.09 8.81 -25.00
C ALA A 124 0.44 8.43 -26.34
N PHE A 125 -0.34 7.33 -26.39
CA PHE A 125 -1.08 6.93 -27.58
C PHE A 125 -2.21 7.91 -27.95
N MET A 126 -2.95 8.45 -26.96
CA MET A 126 -3.97 9.47 -27.23
C MET A 126 -3.36 10.83 -27.61
N GLY A 127 -2.20 11.19 -27.05
CA GLY A 127 -1.48 12.41 -27.41
C GLY A 127 -0.91 12.41 -28.84
N GLU A 128 -0.60 11.24 -29.40
CA GLU A 128 -0.16 11.11 -30.79
C GLU A 128 -1.35 11.12 -31.77
N GLY A 129 -2.52 10.60 -31.36
CA GLY A 129 -3.75 10.61 -32.17
C GLY A 129 -4.34 12.00 -32.40
N ASP A 130 -4.24 12.91 -31.43
CA ASP A 130 -4.64 14.31 -31.59
C ASP A 130 -3.67 15.13 -32.46
N ARG A 131 -2.40 14.69 -32.58
CA ARG A 131 -1.41 15.35 -33.46
C ARG A 131 -1.55 14.94 -34.92
N MET A 132 -2.12 13.76 -35.21
CA MET A 132 -2.35 13.30 -36.58
C MET A 132 -3.69 13.76 -37.17
N MET A 133 -4.64 14.26 -36.36
CA MET A 133 -5.88 14.86 -36.85
C MET A 133 -5.82 16.40 -37.00
N GLY A 134 -4.67 17.02 -36.69
CA GLY A 134 -4.46 18.47 -36.77
C GLY A 134 -3.63 18.97 -37.95
N VAL A 135 -3.23 18.11 -38.90
CA VAL A 135 -2.39 18.51 -40.04
C VAL A 135 -3.12 18.28 -41.36
N GLU A 136 -3.33 19.39 -42.06
CA GLU A 136 -3.67 19.55 -43.49
C GLU A 136 -5.11 19.36 -43.97
N ALA A 137 -5.82 20.49 -44.06
CA ALA A 137 -6.61 20.82 -45.25
C ALA A 137 -6.60 22.34 -45.50
N THR A 138 -5.42 22.92 -45.76
CA THR A 138 -5.32 24.25 -46.39
C THR A 138 -4.61 24.10 -47.73
N SER A 139 -5.46 24.00 -48.76
CA SER A 139 -5.15 23.99 -50.17
C SER A 139 -4.22 25.15 -50.57
N PRO A 140 -3.15 24.92 -51.34
CA PRO A 140 -2.33 26.01 -51.87
C PRO A 140 -3.05 26.67 -53.05
N THR A 141 -3.67 27.83 -52.82
CA THR A 141 -4.09 28.72 -53.91
C THR A 141 -2.85 29.40 -54.51
N THR A 142 -2.38 28.84 -55.62
CA THR A 142 -1.37 29.42 -56.51
C THR A 142 -1.92 30.71 -57.15
N ASN A 143 -1.45 31.88 -56.71
CA ASN A 143 -1.70 33.13 -57.41
C ASN A 143 -0.73 33.22 -58.60
N MET A 144 -1.22 32.87 -59.79
CA MET A 144 -0.57 33.19 -61.06
C MET A 144 -1.13 34.54 -61.53
N LYS A 145 -0.41 35.62 -61.27
CA LYS A 145 -0.69 36.95 -61.81
C LYS A 145 0.60 37.49 -62.40
N GLU A 146 0.81 37.25 -63.69
CA GLU A 146 1.57 38.17 -64.56
C GLU A 146 1.45 37.78 -66.05
N MET A 147 1.44 38.82 -66.89
CA MET A 147 1.56 38.87 -68.35
C MET A 147 0.28 38.69 -69.19
N VAL A 148 -0.45 39.81 -69.37
CA VAL A 148 -0.75 40.40 -70.69
C VAL A 148 -0.65 41.92 -70.56
#